data_AF-A0A1I3Y092-F1
#
_entry.id   AF-A0A1I3Y092-F1
#
_cell.length_a   1.000
_cell.length_b   1.000
_cell.length_c   1.000
_cell.angle_alpha   90.00
_cell.angle_beta   90.00
_cell.angle_gamma   90.00
#
_symmetry.space_group_name_H-M   'P 1'
#
loop_
_entity.id
_entity.type
_entity.pdbx_description
1 polymer ?
#
loop_
_entity_poly.entity_id
_entity_poly.type
_entity_poly.pdbx_seq_one_letter_code
_entity_poly.pdbx_strand_id
1 'polypeptide(L)'
;MIIKKVGDLVIEIPESMIVNGEELFFTHSDLIPVFSEGGDPDDNTPIGFNLVHEVPGGGTVNNGIYADFYGDTNVLPGPLDERDDYEHPDDSPIDTYFTPPSDFVDQVNVYIEYDEDGEE
;
A
#
# COMPACT_ATOMS: atom_id res chain seq x y z
N MET A 1 4.53 -10.52 -10.82
CA MET A 1 4.74 -9.29 -10.03
C MET A 1 3.80 -8.23 -10.55
N ILE A 2 3.16 -7.49 -9.66
CA ILE A 2 2.35 -6.31 -9.98
C ILE A 2 3.23 -5.09 -9.79
N ILE A 3 3.24 -4.18 -10.77
CA ILE A 3 4.04 -2.96 -10.74
C ILE A 3 3.12 -1.78 -11.02
N LYS A 4 3.12 -0.78 -10.15
CA LYS A 4 2.30 0.43 -10.31
C LYS A 4 3.14 1.67 -10.05
N LYS A 5 3.13 2.60 -11.02
CA LYS A 5 3.72 3.95 -10.90
C LYS A 5 2.62 5.00 -10.77
N VAL A 6 2.76 5.91 -9.81
CA VAL A 6 1.89 7.08 -9.62
C VAL A 6 2.78 8.27 -9.26
N GLY A 7 2.79 9.29 -10.11
CA GLY A 7 3.84 10.32 -10.05
C GLY A 7 5.22 9.67 -10.19
N ASP A 8 6.14 10.04 -9.31
CA ASP A 8 7.49 9.46 -9.27
C ASP A 8 7.57 8.20 -8.39
N LEU A 9 6.51 7.85 -7.65
CA LEU A 9 6.54 6.68 -6.76
C LEU A 9 6.14 5.41 -7.50
N VAL A 10 6.97 4.37 -7.38
CA VAL A 10 6.75 3.04 -7.91
C VAL A 10 6.60 2.04 -6.76
N ILE A 11 5.61 1.16 -6.87
CA ILE A 11 5.45 0.00 -6.00
C ILE A 11 5.49 -1.28 -6.82
N GLU A 12 6.18 -2.27 -6.27
CA GLU A 12 6.23 -3.64 -6.76
C GLU A 12 5.77 -4.59 -5.65
N ILE A 13 4.77 -5.43 -5.96
CA ILE A 13 4.31 -6.48 -5.05
C ILE A 13 4.21 -7.83 -5.77
N PRO A 14 4.29 -8.95 -5.02
CA PRO A 14 3.86 -10.26 -5.51
C PRO A 14 2.42 -10.23 -6.03
N GLU A 15 2.12 -11.05 -7.03
CA GLU A 15 0.73 -11.21 -7.55
C GLU A 15 -0.19 -11.92 -6.57
N SER A 16 0.40 -12.65 -5.61
CA SER A 16 -0.34 -13.38 -4.60
C SER A 16 0.42 -13.49 -3.29
N MET A 17 -0.31 -13.81 -2.22
CA MET A 17 0.26 -14.25 -0.96
C MET A 17 -0.51 -15.46 -0.41
N ILE A 18 0.15 -16.26 0.43
CA ILE A 18 -0.48 -17.41 1.10
C ILE A 18 -0.91 -17.02 2.51
N VAL A 19 -2.20 -17.12 2.80
CA VAL A 19 -2.78 -16.88 4.13
C VAL A 19 -3.55 -18.11 4.58
N ASN A 20 -3.18 -18.70 5.72
CA ASN A 20 -3.81 -19.91 6.26
C ASN A 20 -3.90 -21.10 5.27
N GLY A 21 -2.99 -21.16 4.30
CA GLY A 21 -2.98 -22.20 3.26
C GLY A 21 -3.85 -21.90 2.04
N GLU A 22 -4.50 -20.73 1.99
CA GLU A 22 -5.22 -20.22 0.83
C GLU A 22 -4.39 -19.16 0.10
N GLU A 23 -4.47 -19.15 -1.22
CA GLU A 23 -3.76 -18.17 -2.05
C GLU A 23 -4.69 -16.99 -2.35
N LEU A 24 -4.25 -15.79 -1.96
CA LEU A 24 -4.93 -14.53 -2.23
C LEU A 24 -4.25 -13.85 -3.40
N PHE A 25 -5.01 -13.52 -4.44
CA PHE A 25 -4.51 -12.87 -5.65
C PHE A 25 -4.83 -11.38 -5.63
N PHE A 26 -3.89 -10.59 -6.13
CA PHE A 26 -3.98 -9.14 -6.19
C PHE A 26 -3.99 -8.63 -7.63
N THR A 27 -4.41 -7.39 -7.78
CA THR A 27 -4.43 -6.63 -9.03
C THR A 27 -4.00 -5.19 -8.79
N HIS A 28 -3.76 -4.45 -9.87
CA HIS A 28 -3.39 -3.03 -9.80
C HIS A 28 -4.47 -2.13 -9.15
N SER A 29 -5.73 -2.58 -9.14
CA SER A 29 -6.86 -1.86 -8.55
C SER A 29 -6.88 -1.97 -7.03
N ASP A 30 -6.25 -3.02 -6.47
CA ASP A 30 -6.16 -3.25 -5.04
C ASP A 30 -5.12 -2.34 -4.37
N LEU A 31 -4.22 -1.75 -5.18
CA LEU A 31 -3.23 -0.77 -4.75
C LEU A 31 -3.80 0.65 -4.89
N ILE A 32 -4.08 1.31 -3.77
CA ILE A 32 -4.62 2.68 -3.74
C ILE A 32 -3.51 3.64 -3.35
N PRO A 33 -3.11 4.61 -4.20
CA PRO A 33 -2.11 5.60 -3.81
C PRO A 33 -2.63 6.48 -2.69
N VAL A 34 -1.75 6.77 -1.71
CA VAL A 34 -2.05 7.61 -0.55
C VAL A 34 -1.23 8.89 -0.66
N PHE A 35 -1.88 10.04 -0.54
CA PHE A 35 -1.26 11.36 -0.62
C PHE A 35 -1.25 12.02 0.76
N SER A 36 -0.24 12.83 1.05
CA SER A 36 -0.14 13.56 2.32
C SER A 36 -1.35 14.48 2.51
N GLU A 37 -1.98 14.42 3.68
CA GLU A 37 -3.02 15.40 4.03
C GLU A 37 -2.39 16.80 4.10
N GLY A 38 -2.99 17.78 3.41
CA GLY A 38 -2.44 19.13 3.33
C GLY A 38 -1.14 19.27 2.51
N GLY A 39 -0.79 18.25 1.71
CA GLY A 39 0.27 18.33 0.71
C GLY A 39 -0.01 19.41 -0.34
N ASP A 40 1.02 19.81 -1.07
CA ASP A 40 0.85 20.73 -2.20
C ASP A 40 -0.14 20.11 -3.20
N PRO A 41 -1.24 20.79 -3.57
CA PRO A 41 -2.20 20.25 -4.55
C PRO A 41 -1.58 20.00 -5.93
N ASP A 42 -0.42 20.60 -6.23
CA ASP A 42 0.34 20.35 -7.45
C ASP A 42 1.33 19.17 -7.29
N ASP A 43 1.57 18.69 -6.07
CA ASP A 43 2.36 17.49 -5.81
C ASP A 43 1.50 16.23 -6.03
N ASN A 44 1.73 15.61 -7.18
CA ASN A 44 1.08 14.37 -7.57
C ASN A 44 1.88 13.13 -7.13
N THR A 45 2.84 13.30 -6.22
CA THR A 45 3.63 12.19 -5.68
C THR A 45 2.96 11.66 -4.41
N PRO A 46 2.47 10.41 -4.41
CA PRO A 46 1.94 9.81 -3.20
C PRO A 46 3.07 9.55 -2.19
N ILE A 47 2.70 9.48 -0.91
CA ILE A 47 3.59 9.10 0.19
C ILE A 47 3.71 7.57 0.34
N GLY A 48 2.86 6.82 -0.37
CA GLY A 48 2.80 5.36 -0.32
C GLY A 48 1.56 4.81 -0.99
N PHE A 49 1.26 3.54 -0.73
CA PHE A 49 0.09 2.83 -1.23
C PHE A 49 -0.60 2.06 -0.12
N ASN A 50 -1.91 1.94 -0.24
CA ASN A 50 -2.73 1.03 0.54
C ASN A 50 -3.05 -0.20 -0.32
N LEU A 51 -2.77 -1.40 0.17
CA LEU A 51 -3.25 -2.65 -0.41
C LEU A 51 -4.57 -3.03 0.25
N VAL A 52 -5.67 -2.87 -0.48
CA VAL A 52 -7.03 -3.19 -0.02
C VAL A 52 -7.44 -4.55 -0.57
N HIS A 53 -7.73 -5.51 0.31
CA HIS A 53 -8.08 -6.87 -0.10
C HIS A 53 -8.97 -7.56 0.94
N GLU A 54 -9.48 -8.73 0.58
CA GLU A 54 -10.33 -9.55 1.45
C GLU A 54 -9.53 -10.72 2.02
N VAL A 55 -9.51 -10.85 3.34
CA VAL A 55 -8.93 -12.02 4.01
C VAL A 55 -10.05 -13.01 4.35
N PRO A 56 -9.94 -14.29 3.95
CA PRO A 56 -10.90 -15.32 4.29
C PRO A 56 -11.14 -15.42 5.79
N GLY A 57 -12.37 -15.13 6.23
CA GLY A 57 -12.76 -15.11 7.63
C GLY A 57 -12.25 -13.91 8.45
N GLY A 58 -11.53 -12.98 7.81
CA GLY A 58 -11.01 -11.73 8.40
C GLY A 58 -11.70 -10.45 7.91
N GLY A 59 -12.42 -10.51 6.79
CA GLY A 59 -13.12 -9.36 6.21
C GLY A 59 -12.21 -8.49 5.35
N THR A 60 -12.65 -7.25 5.08
CA THR A 60 -11.87 -6.28 4.31
C THR A 60 -10.70 -5.78 5.16
N VAL A 61 -9.50 -5.82 4.58
CA VAL A 61 -8.26 -5.35 5.19
C VAL A 61 -7.60 -4.30 4.30
N ASN A 62 -6.84 -3.42 4.94
CA ASN A 62 -6.06 -2.40 4.25
C ASN A 62 -4.66 -2.36 4.86
N ASN A 63 -3.65 -2.64 4.05
CA ASN A 63 -2.26 -2.62 4.45
C ASN A 63 -1.54 -1.43 3.81
N GLY A 64 -1.08 -0.49 4.62
CA GLY A 64 -0.25 0.63 4.18
C GLY A 64 1.16 0.15 3.82
N ILE A 65 1.68 0.66 2.71
CA ILE A 65 2.98 0.32 2.16
C ILE A 65 3.70 1.62 1.80
N TYR A 66 4.87 1.85 2.36
CA TYR A 66 5.64 3.09 2.13
C TYR A 66 7.14 2.83 2.18
N ALA A 67 7.92 3.72 1.58
CA ALA A 67 9.37 3.79 1.77
C ALA A 67 9.69 4.81 2.86
N ASP A 68 10.55 4.45 3.81
CA ASP A 68 11.00 5.40 4.83
C ASP A 68 12.11 6.33 4.31
N PHE A 69 12.58 7.24 5.17
CA PHE A 69 13.64 8.20 4.81
C PHE A 69 14.99 7.57 4.46
N TYR A 70 15.20 6.28 4.78
CA TYR A 70 16.38 5.51 4.42
C TYR A 70 16.19 4.71 3.12
N GLY A 71 14.98 4.73 2.54
CA GLY A 71 14.61 3.97 1.36
C GLY A 71 14.16 2.54 1.68
N ASP A 72 13.99 2.20 2.95
CA ASP A 72 13.52 0.87 3.34
C ASP A 72 12.01 0.77 3.16
N THR A 73 11.56 -0.31 2.52
CA THR A 73 10.13 -0.57 2.31
C THR A 73 9.51 -1.14 3.57
N ASN A 74 8.41 -0.54 4.01
CA ASN A 74 7.65 -0.91 5.19
C ASN A 74 6.22 -1.29 4.79
N VAL A 75 5.73 -2.40 5.35
CA VAL A 75 4.35 -2.88 5.18
C VAL A 75 3.67 -2.92 6.53
N LEU A 76 2.62 -2.13 6.69
CA LEU A 76 1.89 -1.93 7.93
C LEU A 76 0.70 -2.91 8.04
N PRO A 77 0.34 -3.34 9.27
CA PRO A 77 -0.87 -4.13 9.49
C PRO A 77 -2.19 -3.40 9.23
N GLY A 78 -2.15 -2.07 9.10
CA GLY A 78 -3.29 -1.18 8.88
C GLY A 78 -2.99 -0.12 7.80
N PRO A 79 -3.94 0.77 7.50
CA PRO A 79 -3.83 1.75 6.42
C PRO A 79 -2.78 2.83 6.72
N LEU A 80 -2.22 3.41 5.65
CA LEU A 80 -1.26 4.52 5.77
C LEU A 80 -1.93 5.85 6.15
N ASP A 81 -3.19 6.02 5.77
CA ASP A 81 -4.06 7.18 6.01
C ASP A 81 -5.17 6.88 7.02
N GLU A 82 -4.84 6.11 8.05
CA GLU A 82 -5.79 5.78 9.12
C GLU A 82 -6.36 7.05 9.76
N ARG A 83 -7.68 7.20 9.71
CA ARG A 83 -8.37 8.29 10.43
C ARG A 83 -8.43 7.97 11.91
N ASP A 84 -7.93 8.90 12.72
CA ASP A 84 -7.98 8.81 14.18
C ASP A 84 -9.40 8.93 14.76
N ASP A 85 -10.36 9.48 13.99
CA ASP A 85 -11.66 9.94 14.49
C ASP A 85 -12.86 9.44 13.67
N TYR A 86 -12.97 8.12 13.48
CA TYR A 86 -14.25 7.55 13.07
C TYR A 86 -15.35 7.91 14.10
N GLU A 87 -16.44 8.56 13.65
CA GLU A 87 -17.55 8.98 14.53
C GLU A 87 -18.18 7.78 15.25
N HIS A 88 -18.21 6.63 14.57
CA HIS A 88 -18.58 5.34 15.14
C HIS A 88 -17.53 4.25 14.85
N PRO A 89 -17.33 3.27 15.76
CA PRO A 89 -16.38 2.18 15.55
C PRO A 89 -16.63 1.33 14.30
N ASP A 90 -17.85 1.32 13.79
CA ASP A 90 -18.31 0.65 12.56
C ASP A 90 -18.19 1.51 11.29
N ASP A 91 -17.76 2.78 11.40
CA ASP A 91 -17.50 3.64 10.23
C ASP A 91 -16.13 3.37 9.61
N SER A 92 -15.32 2.49 10.22
CA SER A 92 -14.07 2.02 9.64
C SER A 92 -14.35 1.27 8.33
N PRO A 93 -13.72 1.64 7.21
CA PRO A 93 -13.83 0.89 5.95
C PRO A 93 -13.09 -0.44 5.98
N ILE A 94 -12.36 -0.74 7.07
CA ILE A 94 -11.68 -2.00 7.31
C ILE A 94 -12.31 -2.75 8.49
N ASP A 95 -12.46 -4.06 8.31
CA ASP A 95 -13.01 -4.96 9.32
C ASP A 95 -11.94 -5.42 10.31
N THR A 96 -10.68 -5.50 9.88
CA THR A 96 -9.59 -6.00 10.73
C THR A 96 -8.21 -5.49 10.35
N TYR A 97 -7.29 -5.49 11.32
CA TYR A 97 -5.86 -5.34 11.08
C TYR A 97 -5.26 -6.70 10.75
N PHE A 98 -4.42 -6.73 9.73
CA PHE A 98 -3.82 -7.96 9.23
C PHE A 98 -2.34 -7.75 9.00
N THR A 99 -1.49 -8.48 9.72
CA THR A 99 -0.04 -8.46 9.47
C THR A 99 0.28 -9.39 8.31
N PRO A 100 0.78 -8.89 7.17
CA PRO A 100 1.11 -9.74 6.04
C PRO A 100 2.23 -10.74 6.37
N PRO A 101 2.25 -11.91 5.70
CA PRO A 101 3.31 -12.89 5.85
C PRO A 101 4.69 -12.29 5.50
N SER A 102 5.74 -12.68 6.23
CA SER A 102 7.08 -12.10 6.03
C SER A 102 7.66 -12.38 4.65
N ASP A 103 7.37 -13.54 4.07
CA ASP A 103 7.78 -13.92 2.72
C ASP A 103 7.13 -13.05 1.63
N PHE A 104 5.92 -12.53 1.87
CA PHE A 104 5.32 -11.50 1.03
C PHE A 104 6.05 -10.17 1.22
N VAL A 105 6.23 -9.73 2.47
CA VAL A 105 6.87 -8.44 2.81
C VAL A 105 8.29 -8.34 2.23
N ASP A 106 9.08 -9.41 2.31
CA ASP A 106 10.45 -9.47 1.77
C ASP A 106 10.53 -9.27 0.25
N GLN A 107 9.40 -9.42 -0.46
CA GLN A 107 9.29 -9.26 -1.92
C GLN A 107 8.60 -7.95 -2.32
N VAL A 108 8.10 -7.17 -1.36
CA VAL A 108 7.49 -5.86 -1.62
C VAL A 108 8.59 -4.81 -1.71
N ASN A 109 8.50 -3.96 -2.71
CA ASN A 109 9.46 -2.88 -2.91
C ASN A 109 8.75 -1.58 -3.27
N VAL A 110 9.20 -0.47 -2.69
CA VAL A 110 8.73 0.88 -2.99
C VAL A 110 9.94 1.77 -3.21
N TYR A 111 9.96 2.50 -4.31
CA TYR A 111 11.06 3.38 -4.67
C TYR A 111 10.59 4.55 -5.53
N ILE A 112 11.43 5.58 -5.59
CA ILE A 112 11.21 6.74 -6.45
C ILE A 112 11.92 6.50 -7.79
N GLU A 113 11.19 6.65 -8.89
CA GLU A 113 11.69 6.62 -10.25
C GLU A 113 11.44 7.99 -10.88
N TYR A 114 12.46 8.85 -10.80
CA TYR A 114 12.49 10.10 -11.55
C TYR A 114 12.53 9.76 -13.04
N ASP A 115 11.62 10.34 -13.81
CA ASP A 115 11.81 10.37 -15.26
C ASP A 115 13.14 11.11 -15.49
N GLU A 116 14.12 10.43 -16.10
CA GLU A 116 15.35 11.08 -16.53
C GLU A 116 14.92 12.19 -17.49
N ASP A 117 14.83 13.43 -16.98
CA ASP A 117 14.74 14.62 -17.82
C ASP A 117 15.89 14.50 -18.81
N GLY A 118 15.53 14.21 -20.06
CA GLY A 118 16.47 14.15 -21.15
C GLY A 118 17.19 15.49 -21.22
N GLU A 119 18.40 15.53 -20.68
CA GLU A 119 19.38 16.56 -21.01
C GLU A 119 19.69 16.42 -22.51
N GLU A 120 18.94 17.13 -23.35
CA GLU A 120 19.38 17.56 -24.68
C GLU A 120 19.88 19.01 -24.66
#